data_AF-A0A6I4YK66-F1
#
_entry.id   AF-A0A6I4YK66-F1
#
_cell.length_a   1.000
_cell.length_b   1.000
_cell.length_c   1.000
_cell.angle_alpha   90.00
_cell.angle_beta   90.00
_cell.angle_gamma   90.00
#
_symmetry.space_group_name_H-M   'P 1'
#
loop_
_entity.id
_entity.type
_entity.pdbx_description
1 polymer ?
#
loop_
_entity_poly.entity_id
_entity_poly.type
_entity_poly.pdbx_seq_one_letter_code
_entity_poly.pdbx_strand_id
1 'polypeptide(L)'
;MRAPGAPPAPRERALAALPLTVLVGVTGVGKSTALAALTGADAGMRVLPDRREVTDAVMILPATGGVPVRDREDRFRLTAAYRQSHPGGMAQALGSLIADVNHWGDAPVFDGLRGLEEVQYAAATFPAWRFVALGAPDAVRVRRLLGRADAFDQVGAGGGGALREELAALTGVDAVFSPAELDDLAALAQAGFAPADVLAKVKIVVSERRNYDPAAAEAFLRTLPPARALVLDTVALDPAGVAAAVRAWAGGAA
;
A
#
# COMPACT_ATOMS: atom_id res chain seq x y z
N MET A 1 -9.10 13.08 -13.03
CA MET A 1 -9.16 11.87 -13.87
C MET A 1 -10.62 11.58 -14.17
N ARG A 2 -10.92 10.85 -15.25
CA ARG A 2 -12.30 10.44 -15.57
C ARG A 2 -12.36 9.01 -16.11
N ALA A 3 -13.54 8.42 -16.02
CA ALA A 3 -13.86 7.15 -16.68
C ALA A 3 -13.85 7.29 -18.22
N PRO A 4 -13.64 6.19 -18.95
CA PRO A 4 -13.75 6.18 -20.41
C PRO A 4 -15.21 6.33 -20.83
N GLY A 5 -15.45 6.86 -22.04
CA GLY A 5 -16.79 7.04 -22.58
C GLY A 5 -16.78 7.95 -23.79
N ALA A 6 -16.45 9.23 -23.59
CA ALA A 6 -16.14 10.15 -24.67
C ALA A 6 -14.67 10.01 -25.11
N PRO A 7 -14.35 10.26 -26.41
CA PRO A 7 -12.97 10.29 -26.90
C PRO A 7 -12.07 11.20 -26.04
N PRO A 8 -10.80 10.83 -25.80
CA PRO A 8 -9.87 11.70 -25.08
C PRO A 8 -9.68 13.04 -25.79
N ALA A 9 -9.72 14.13 -25.03
CA ALA A 9 -9.30 15.44 -25.49
C ALA A 9 -7.78 15.46 -25.80
N PRO A 10 -7.24 16.47 -26.52
CA PRO A 10 -5.84 16.49 -26.96
C PRO A 10 -4.79 16.31 -25.86
N ARG A 11 -5.11 16.70 -24.62
CA ARG A 11 -4.25 16.59 -23.42
C ARG A 11 -4.64 15.44 -22.49
N GLU A 12 -5.63 14.66 -22.87
CA GLU A 12 -6.04 13.49 -22.12
C GLU A 12 -5.33 12.24 -22.63
N ARG A 13 -4.86 11.41 -21.71
CA ARG A 13 -4.20 10.14 -22.00
C ARG A 13 -4.74 9.05 -21.09
N ALA A 14 -4.84 7.84 -21.61
CA ALA A 14 -5.16 6.68 -20.78
C ALA A 14 -4.01 6.43 -19.79
N LEU A 15 -4.33 6.23 -18.52
CA LEU A 15 -3.31 5.93 -17.50
C LEU A 15 -2.56 4.63 -17.80
N ALA A 16 -3.21 3.67 -18.44
CA ALA A 16 -2.59 2.44 -18.95
C ALA A 16 -1.39 2.68 -19.89
N ALA A 17 -1.33 3.83 -20.57
CA ALA A 17 -0.30 4.18 -21.53
C ALA A 17 0.78 5.13 -20.96
N LEU A 18 0.57 5.70 -19.78
CA LEU A 18 1.54 6.60 -19.16
C LEU A 18 2.61 5.82 -18.38
N PRO A 19 3.84 6.34 -18.26
CA PRO A 19 4.89 5.81 -17.38
C PRO A 19 4.59 6.07 -15.90
N LEU A 20 3.49 5.50 -15.42
CA LEU A 20 3.03 5.60 -14.03
C LEU A 20 4.01 4.89 -13.09
N THR A 21 4.43 5.59 -12.03
CA THR A 21 5.15 4.97 -10.92
C THR A 21 4.16 4.58 -9.83
N VAL A 22 4.09 3.30 -9.52
CA VAL A 22 3.15 2.73 -8.55
C VAL A 22 3.88 2.34 -7.28
N LEU A 23 3.51 2.96 -6.15
CA LEU A 23 3.93 2.49 -4.83
C LEU A 23 3.12 1.26 -4.45
N VAL A 24 3.84 0.18 -4.12
CA VAL A 24 3.28 -1.10 -3.74
C VAL A 24 3.60 -1.36 -2.27
N GLY A 25 2.58 -1.74 -1.51
CA GLY A 25 2.77 -2.21 -0.15
C GLY A 25 1.55 -2.03 0.73
N VAL A 26 1.59 -2.68 1.88
CA VAL A 26 0.50 -2.72 2.87
C VAL A 26 0.57 -1.56 3.87
N THR A 27 -0.39 -1.46 4.79
CA THR A 27 -0.38 -0.37 5.79
C THR A 27 0.82 -0.48 6.73
N GLY A 28 1.40 0.66 7.12
CA GLY A 28 2.55 0.70 8.05
C GLY A 28 3.93 0.46 7.42
N VAL A 29 4.05 0.20 6.12
CA VAL A 29 5.36 0.04 5.45
C VAL A 29 6.05 1.37 5.11
N GLY A 30 5.45 2.52 5.45
CA GLY A 30 6.09 3.83 5.24
C GLY A 30 5.80 4.52 3.89
N LYS A 31 4.83 4.05 3.09
CA LYS A 31 4.47 4.67 1.79
C LYS A 31 4.18 6.16 1.88
N SER A 32 3.31 6.60 2.80
CA SER A 32 2.96 8.01 2.94
C SER A 32 4.17 8.89 3.33
N THR A 33 5.06 8.37 4.18
CA THR A 33 6.29 9.07 4.58
C THR A 33 7.28 9.16 3.42
N ALA A 34 7.47 8.06 2.69
CA ALA A 34 8.30 8.03 1.49
C ALA A 34 7.77 8.97 0.40
N LEU A 35 6.45 8.98 0.20
CA LEU A 35 5.77 9.85 -0.75
C LEU A 35 5.96 11.33 -0.39
N ALA A 36 5.85 11.70 0.89
CA ALA A 36 6.12 13.05 1.36
C ALA A 36 7.58 13.47 1.14
N ALA A 37 8.53 12.57 1.38
CA ALA A 37 9.95 12.82 1.10
C ALA A 37 10.24 12.95 -0.42
N LEU A 38 9.53 12.18 -1.25
CA LEU A 38 9.63 12.27 -2.71
C LEU A 38 9.09 13.59 -3.26
N THR A 39 7.87 13.97 -2.86
CA THR A 39 7.25 15.22 -3.32
C THR A 39 7.96 16.45 -2.76
N GLY A 40 8.55 16.37 -1.56
CA GLY A 40 9.40 17.42 -1.01
C GLY A 40 10.71 17.62 -1.78
N ALA A 41 11.23 16.57 -2.42
CA ALA A 41 12.46 16.62 -3.21
C ALA A 41 12.24 16.91 -4.70
N ASP A 42 11.02 16.71 -5.22
CA ASP A 42 10.63 17.00 -6.59
C ASP A 42 9.26 17.70 -6.62
N ALA A 43 9.29 19.04 -6.72
CA ALA A 43 8.08 19.85 -6.78
C ALA A 43 7.26 19.65 -8.08
N GLY A 44 7.84 19.02 -9.10
CA GLY A 44 7.16 18.65 -10.35
C GLY A 44 6.37 17.35 -10.23
N MET A 45 6.65 16.53 -9.21
CA MET A 45 5.99 15.25 -9.02
C MET A 45 4.50 15.43 -8.73
N ARG A 46 3.66 14.72 -9.49
CA ARG A 46 2.21 14.72 -9.33
C ARG A 46 1.74 13.37 -8.82
N VAL A 47 1.08 13.38 -7.67
CA VAL A 47 0.50 12.20 -7.07
C VAL A 47 -0.97 12.12 -7.44
N LEU A 48 -1.39 11.00 -8.03
CA LEU A 48 -2.79 10.73 -8.32
C LEU A 48 -3.62 10.59 -7.03
N PRO A 49 -4.95 10.75 -7.12
CA PRO A 49 -5.88 10.42 -6.05
C PRO A 49 -5.61 9.04 -5.44
N ASP A 50 -5.87 8.92 -4.14
CA ASP A 50 -5.54 7.72 -3.40
C ASP A 50 -6.41 6.51 -3.78
N ARG A 51 -6.07 5.33 -3.22
CA ARG A 51 -6.84 4.10 -3.42
C ARG A 51 -8.34 4.27 -3.11
N ARG A 52 -8.70 5.08 -2.11
CA ARG A 52 -10.09 5.27 -1.68
C ARG A 52 -10.86 6.09 -2.71
N GLU A 53 -10.30 7.19 -3.18
CA GLU A 53 -10.90 8.03 -4.20
C GLU A 53 -11.11 7.27 -5.52
N VAL A 54 -10.10 6.49 -5.95
CA VAL A 54 -10.23 5.64 -7.15
C VAL A 54 -11.29 4.55 -6.95
N THR A 55 -11.34 3.93 -5.76
CA THR A 55 -12.37 2.94 -5.41
C THR A 55 -13.77 3.56 -5.51
N ASP A 56 -13.95 4.77 -4.97
CA ASP A 56 -15.24 5.46 -4.99
C ASP A 56 -15.66 5.77 -6.43
N ALA A 57 -14.76 6.35 -7.22
CA ALA A 57 -15.03 6.77 -8.59
C ALA A 57 -15.31 5.60 -9.55
N VAL A 58 -14.59 4.48 -9.42
CA VAL A 58 -14.61 3.41 -10.44
C VAL A 58 -15.44 2.20 -10.00
N MET A 59 -15.49 1.90 -8.70
CA MET A 59 -16.13 0.68 -8.21
C MET A 59 -17.48 0.98 -7.57
N ILE A 60 -17.54 1.97 -6.67
CA ILE A 60 -18.71 2.17 -5.81
C ILE A 60 -19.76 3.04 -6.48
N LEU A 61 -19.41 4.26 -6.89
CA LEU A 61 -20.38 5.19 -7.47
C LEU A 61 -21.07 4.61 -8.72
N PRO A 62 -20.38 3.92 -9.65
CA PRO A 62 -21.06 3.27 -10.76
C PRO A 62 -22.04 2.17 -10.32
N ALA A 63 -21.68 1.37 -9.31
CA ALA A 63 -22.53 0.29 -8.82
C ALA A 63 -23.77 0.78 -8.06
N THR A 64 -23.75 2.01 -7.54
CA THR A 64 -24.85 2.61 -6.77
C THR A 64 -25.61 3.70 -7.52
N GLY A 65 -25.33 3.91 -8.80
CA GLY A 65 -25.95 4.98 -9.58
C GLY A 65 -25.55 6.39 -9.12
N GLY A 66 -24.35 6.54 -8.57
CA GLY A 66 -23.78 7.81 -8.12
C GLY A 66 -23.98 8.13 -6.64
N VAL A 67 -24.55 7.21 -5.85
CA VAL A 67 -24.79 7.42 -4.41
C VAL A 67 -23.55 7.03 -3.58
N PRO A 68 -22.95 7.94 -2.79
CA PRO A 68 -21.82 7.61 -1.95
C PRO A 68 -22.19 6.60 -0.84
N VAL A 69 -21.31 5.63 -0.60
CA VAL A 69 -21.48 4.62 0.46
C VAL A 69 -20.47 4.89 1.58
N ARG A 70 -21.00 5.12 2.79
CA ARG A 70 -20.21 5.36 4.01
C ARG A 70 -19.99 4.10 4.84
N ASP A 71 -20.95 3.18 4.82
CA ASP A 71 -20.86 1.94 5.59
C ASP A 71 -19.68 1.09 5.13
N ARG A 72 -18.90 0.58 6.08
CA ARG A 72 -17.65 -0.12 5.79
C ARG A 72 -17.89 -1.50 5.19
N GLU A 73 -18.92 -2.20 5.66
CA GLU A 73 -19.26 -3.54 5.20
C GLU A 73 -19.80 -3.51 3.78
N ASP A 74 -20.68 -2.55 3.47
CA ASP A 74 -21.17 -2.33 2.11
C ASP A 74 -20.05 -2.00 1.14
N ARG A 75 -19.09 -1.16 1.55
CA ARG A 75 -17.90 -0.85 0.72
C ARG A 75 -17.08 -2.10 0.44
N PHE A 76 -16.89 -2.97 1.44
CA PHE A 76 -16.19 -4.24 1.24
C PHE A 76 -16.96 -5.15 0.28
N ARG A 77 -18.28 -5.29 0.46
CA ARG A 77 -19.14 -6.09 -0.43
C ARG A 77 -19.07 -5.60 -1.88
N LEU A 78 -19.19 -4.28 -2.11
CA LEU A 78 -19.13 -3.69 -3.45
C LEU A 78 -17.76 -3.87 -4.10
N THR A 79 -16.67 -3.66 -3.35
CA THR A 79 -15.32 -3.88 -3.88
C THR A 79 -15.01 -5.35 -4.14
N ALA A 80 -15.57 -6.27 -3.34
CA ALA A 80 -15.47 -7.70 -3.60
C ALA A 80 -16.26 -8.10 -4.86
N ALA A 81 -17.49 -7.59 -5.03
CA ALA A 81 -18.29 -7.82 -6.22
C ALA A 81 -17.59 -7.32 -7.50
N TYR A 82 -16.95 -6.13 -7.45
CA TYR A 82 -16.16 -5.61 -8.57
C TYR A 82 -15.05 -6.60 -9.00
N ARG A 83 -14.32 -7.18 -8.03
CA ARG A 83 -13.24 -8.13 -8.31
C ARG A 83 -13.69 -9.44 -8.96
N GLN A 84 -14.96 -9.82 -8.81
CA GLN A 84 -15.49 -11.04 -9.44
C GLN A 84 -15.47 -10.95 -10.97
N SER A 85 -15.66 -9.75 -11.53
CA SER A 85 -15.59 -9.48 -12.97
C SER A 85 -14.30 -8.79 -13.41
N HIS A 86 -13.52 -8.27 -12.46
CA HIS A 86 -12.28 -7.53 -12.69
C HIS A 86 -11.15 -8.11 -11.85
N PRO A 87 -10.53 -9.22 -12.28
CA PRO A 87 -9.52 -9.92 -11.48
C PRO A 87 -8.29 -9.05 -11.15
N GLY A 88 -8.01 -8.01 -11.95
CA GLY A 88 -6.94 -7.05 -11.67
C GLY A 88 -7.26 -6.03 -10.57
N GLY A 89 -8.48 -6.01 -10.04
CA GLY A 89 -8.89 -5.19 -8.91
C GLY A 89 -8.53 -3.71 -9.08
N MET A 90 -7.76 -3.16 -8.14
CA MET A 90 -7.34 -1.75 -8.16
C MET A 90 -6.48 -1.40 -9.38
N ALA A 91 -5.61 -2.30 -9.85
CA ALA A 91 -4.79 -2.05 -11.03
C ALA A 91 -5.65 -1.91 -12.29
N GLN A 92 -6.65 -2.78 -12.46
CA GLN A 92 -7.59 -2.72 -13.57
C GLN A 92 -8.47 -1.46 -13.50
N ALA A 93 -8.94 -1.10 -12.31
CA ALA A 93 -9.69 0.14 -12.10
C ALA A 93 -8.87 1.37 -12.48
N LEU A 94 -7.63 1.47 -12.00
CA LEU A 94 -6.73 2.58 -12.30
C LEU A 94 -6.37 2.64 -13.80
N GLY A 95 -6.07 1.51 -14.42
CA GLY A 95 -5.73 1.44 -15.85
C GLY A 95 -6.89 1.81 -16.78
N SER A 96 -8.14 1.73 -16.30
CA SER A 96 -9.31 2.15 -17.07
C SER A 96 -9.46 3.68 -17.19
N LEU A 97 -8.79 4.44 -16.32
CA LEU A 97 -8.97 5.87 -16.19
C LEU A 97 -8.18 6.68 -17.22
N ILE A 98 -8.70 7.86 -17.52
CA ILE A 98 -8.09 8.87 -18.38
C ILE A 98 -7.64 10.05 -17.50
N ALA A 99 -6.40 10.48 -17.70
CA ALA A 99 -5.77 11.59 -17.00
C ALA A 99 -5.50 12.76 -17.96
N ASP A 100 -5.75 13.99 -17.49
CA ASP A 100 -5.26 15.20 -18.14
C ASP A 100 -3.80 15.42 -17.75
N VAL A 101 -2.89 15.32 -18.73
CA VAL A 101 -1.44 15.42 -18.47
C VAL A 101 -0.99 16.84 -18.15
N ASN A 102 -1.79 17.87 -18.44
CA ASN A 102 -1.48 19.23 -17.97
C ASN A 102 -1.59 19.33 -16.44
N HIS A 103 -2.51 18.57 -15.85
CA HIS A 103 -2.73 18.57 -14.41
C HIS A 103 -1.86 17.52 -13.70
N TRP A 104 -1.83 16.30 -14.23
CA TRP A 104 -1.15 15.16 -13.59
C TRP A 104 0.27 14.90 -14.10
N GLY A 105 0.73 15.65 -15.10
CA GLY A 105 2.02 15.39 -15.75
C GLY A 105 2.03 14.11 -16.58
N ASP A 106 3.16 13.87 -17.24
CA ASP A 106 3.35 12.69 -18.09
C ASP A 106 3.82 11.44 -17.33
N ALA A 107 4.37 11.60 -16.12
CA ALA A 107 4.84 10.50 -15.27
C ALA A 107 4.31 10.63 -13.83
N PRO A 108 2.99 10.47 -13.62
CA PRO A 108 2.41 10.59 -12.28
C PRO A 108 2.83 9.43 -11.36
N VAL A 109 2.57 9.61 -10.07
CA VAL A 109 2.78 8.61 -9.02
C VAL A 109 1.43 8.17 -8.44
N PHE A 110 1.26 6.89 -8.16
CA PHE A 110 0.08 6.37 -7.48
C PHE A 110 0.46 5.51 -6.27
N ASP A 111 -0.14 5.78 -5.12
CA ASP A 111 -0.05 4.95 -3.91
C ASP A 111 -1.35 4.16 -3.73
N GLY A 112 -1.35 2.88 -4.12
CA GLY A 112 -2.58 2.11 -3.96
C GLY A 112 -2.60 0.63 -4.29
N LEU A 113 -1.51 0.02 -4.80
CA LEU A 113 -1.49 -1.44 -4.98
C LEU A 113 -0.94 -2.14 -3.73
N ARG A 114 -1.55 -3.27 -3.36
CA ARG A 114 -1.26 -3.97 -2.09
C ARG A 114 -0.92 -5.44 -2.24
N GLY A 115 -1.55 -6.14 -3.18
CA GLY A 115 -1.49 -7.60 -3.30
C GLY A 115 -0.78 -8.10 -4.56
N LEU A 116 -0.44 -9.38 -4.55
CA LEU A 116 0.20 -10.07 -5.67
C LEU A 116 -0.65 -9.98 -6.93
N GLU A 117 -1.96 -10.22 -6.84
CA GLU A 117 -2.87 -10.29 -7.98
C GLU A 117 -2.97 -8.94 -8.70
N GLU A 118 -3.07 -7.85 -7.93
CA GLU A 118 -3.09 -6.48 -8.46
C GLU A 118 -1.78 -6.17 -9.19
N VAL A 119 -0.65 -6.57 -8.61
CA VAL A 119 0.69 -6.30 -9.17
C VAL A 119 0.97 -7.16 -10.41
N GLN A 120 0.63 -8.45 -10.39
CA GLN A 120 0.76 -9.34 -11.55
C GLN A 120 -0.07 -8.84 -12.72
N TYR A 121 -1.33 -8.49 -12.46
CA TYR A 121 -2.21 -7.92 -13.47
C TYR A 121 -1.61 -6.63 -14.05
N ALA A 122 -1.17 -5.71 -13.19
CA ALA A 122 -0.58 -4.44 -13.63
C ALA A 122 0.67 -4.66 -14.48
N ALA A 123 1.59 -5.51 -14.03
CA ALA A 123 2.86 -5.76 -14.70
C ALA A 123 2.66 -6.41 -16.07
N ALA A 124 1.69 -7.32 -16.20
CA ALA A 124 1.35 -7.99 -17.45
C ALA A 124 0.59 -7.09 -18.43
N THR A 125 -0.33 -6.25 -17.92
CA THR A 125 -1.26 -5.48 -18.78
C THR A 125 -0.70 -4.11 -19.16
N PHE A 126 0.09 -3.47 -18.29
CA PHE A 126 0.55 -2.09 -18.45
C PHE A 126 2.08 -2.05 -18.54
N PRO A 127 2.67 -2.21 -19.74
CA PRO A 127 4.12 -2.31 -19.90
C PRO A 127 4.86 -1.03 -19.51
N ALA A 128 4.20 0.12 -19.62
CA ALA A 128 4.77 1.42 -19.23
C ALA A 128 4.83 1.63 -17.71
N TRP A 129 4.04 0.88 -16.94
CA TRP A 129 4.00 1.05 -15.49
C TRP A 129 5.27 0.48 -14.85
N ARG A 130 5.72 1.21 -13.83
CA ARG A 130 6.89 0.91 -13.02
C ARG A 130 6.48 0.82 -11.55
N PHE A 131 7.16 -0.02 -10.78
CA PHE A 131 6.75 -0.37 -9.42
C PHE A 131 7.84 -0.06 -8.41
N VAL A 132 7.46 0.57 -7.31
CA VAL A 132 8.31 0.73 -6.13
C VAL A 132 7.64 -0.01 -4.98
N ALA A 133 8.16 -1.17 -4.61
CA ALA A 133 7.68 -1.91 -3.45
C ALA A 133 8.42 -1.49 -2.18
N LEU A 134 7.66 -1.16 -1.15
CA LEU A 134 8.18 -0.84 0.18
C LEU A 134 7.83 -1.98 1.14
N GLY A 135 8.86 -2.67 1.62
CA GLY A 135 8.76 -3.77 2.56
C GLY A 135 9.03 -3.35 4.00
N ALA A 136 8.37 -4.02 4.93
CA ALA A 136 8.69 -4.00 6.36
C ALA A 136 8.11 -5.25 7.03
N PRO A 137 8.80 -5.85 8.03
CA PRO A 137 8.25 -6.93 8.84
C PRO A 137 6.94 -6.54 9.54
N ASP A 138 6.04 -7.50 9.76
CA ASP A 138 4.71 -7.25 10.31
C ASP A 138 4.77 -6.65 11.73
N ALA A 139 5.72 -7.07 12.56
CA ALA A 139 5.93 -6.49 13.90
C ALA A 139 6.34 -5.01 13.83
N VAL A 140 7.18 -4.64 12.86
CA VAL A 140 7.59 -3.24 12.63
C VAL A 140 6.39 -2.41 12.17
N ARG A 141 5.55 -2.96 11.30
CA ARG A 141 4.32 -2.29 10.83
C ARG A 141 3.38 -1.96 11.99
N VAL A 142 3.18 -2.88 12.94
CA VAL A 142 2.37 -2.63 14.14
C VAL A 142 2.91 -1.43 14.93
N ARG A 143 4.22 -1.39 15.19
CA ARG A 143 4.88 -0.30 15.91
C ARG A 143 4.69 1.06 15.21
N ARG A 144 4.85 1.09 13.89
CA ARG A 144 4.63 2.31 13.10
C ARG A 144 3.18 2.80 13.16
N LEU A 145 2.21 1.87 13.16
CA LEU A 145 0.80 2.21 13.31
C LEU A 145 0.43 2.77 14.70
N LEU A 146 1.27 2.54 15.71
CA LEU A 146 1.15 3.11 17.05
C LEU A 146 1.73 4.53 17.18
N GLY A 147 2.37 5.06 16.12
CA GLY A 147 2.70 6.48 16.04
C GLY A 147 4.06 6.91 16.63
N ARG A 148 4.99 5.98 16.91
CA ARG A 148 6.41 6.30 17.20
C ARG A 148 7.36 5.25 16.62
N ALA A 149 8.14 5.64 15.63
CA ALA A 149 9.43 5.05 15.25
C ALA A 149 10.45 6.18 15.52
N ASP A 150 11.43 6.11 16.42
CA ASP A 150 12.62 5.24 16.37
C ASP A 150 13.35 5.13 17.74
N ALA A 151 12.64 5.04 18.87
CA ALA A 151 13.31 4.78 20.14
C ALA A 151 13.26 3.29 20.48
N PHE A 152 14.31 2.55 20.13
CA PHE A 152 14.63 1.28 20.79
C PHE A 152 15.77 1.54 21.76
N ASP A 153 15.46 1.54 23.05
CA ASP A 153 16.41 1.10 24.05
C ASP A 153 15.62 0.39 25.16
N GLN A 154 15.95 -0.90 25.33
CA GLN A 154 15.57 -1.82 26.40
C GLN A 154 14.08 -2.10 26.65
N VAL A 155 13.63 -3.28 26.20
CA VAL A 155 12.43 -3.93 26.74
C VAL A 155 12.88 -5.15 27.55
N GLY A 156 12.80 -5.05 28.87
CA GLY A 156 12.95 -6.19 29.77
C GLY A 156 11.74 -7.12 29.63
N ALA A 157 12.01 -8.43 29.56
CA ALA A 157 10.97 -9.45 29.57
C ALA A 157 10.21 -9.41 30.91
N GLY A 158 8.95 -8.99 30.90
CA GLY A 158 8.12 -9.05 32.10
C GLY A 158 6.71 -8.46 31.93
N GLY A 159 5.69 -9.32 32.08
CA GLY A 159 4.36 -8.91 32.57
C GLY A 159 3.37 -8.35 31.55
N GLY A 160 3.12 -9.05 30.43
CA GLY A 160 2.06 -8.71 29.46
C GLY A 160 0.92 -9.74 29.37
N GLY A 161 0.73 -10.61 30.38
CA GLY A 161 -0.04 -11.86 30.29
C GLY A 161 -1.43 -11.72 29.64
N ALA A 162 -2.27 -10.79 30.12
CA ALA A 162 -3.62 -10.60 29.58
C ALA A 162 -3.62 -10.16 28.11
N LEU A 163 -2.78 -9.18 27.74
CA LEU A 163 -2.67 -8.74 26.34
C LEU A 163 -2.10 -9.86 25.46
N ARG A 164 -1.12 -10.63 25.96
CA ARG A 164 -0.52 -11.73 25.22
C ARG A 164 -1.54 -12.83 24.90
N GLU A 165 -2.41 -13.15 25.85
CA GLU A 165 -3.53 -14.08 25.66
C GLU A 165 -4.55 -13.53 24.66
N GLU A 166 -4.93 -12.25 24.78
CA GLU A 166 -5.83 -11.59 23.83
C GLU A 166 -5.28 -11.57 22.40
N LEU A 167 -3.98 -11.35 22.24
CA LEU A 167 -3.30 -11.41 20.94
C LEU A 167 -3.32 -12.82 20.37
N ALA A 168 -3.05 -13.85 21.19
CA ALA A 168 -3.10 -15.25 20.80
C ALA A 168 -4.50 -15.69 20.35
N ALA A 169 -5.53 -15.13 20.99
CA ALA A 169 -6.92 -15.44 20.69
C ALA A 169 -7.41 -14.84 19.36
N LEU A 170 -6.63 -13.97 18.71
CA LEU A 170 -6.97 -13.43 17.40
C LEU A 170 -6.91 -14.53 16.33
N THR A 171 -8.03 -14.76 15.65
CA THR A 171 -8.10 -15.74 14.55
C THR A 171 -7.01 -15.45 13.50
N GLY A 172 -6.25 -16.48 13.11
CA GLY A 172 -5.23 -16.37 12.07
C GLY A 172 -3.98 -15.55 12.43
N VAL A 173 -3.77 -15.24 13.71
CA VAL A 173 -2.57 -14.52 14.17
C VAL A 173 -1.29 -15.34 13.96
N ASP A 174 -1.35 -16.66 14.15
CA ASP A 174 -0.20 -17.55 14.02
C ASP A 174 0.31 -17.69 12.58
N ALA A 175 -0.50 -17.29 11.58
CA ALA A 175 -0.07 -17.22 10.18
C ALA A 175 0.72 -15.93 9.88
N VAL A 176 0.77 -14.99 10.82
CA VAL A 176 1.33 -13.65 10.65
C VAL A 176 2.48 -13.38 11.62
N PHE A 177 2.33 -13.81 12.87
CA PHE A 177 3.31 -13.59 13.93
C PHE A 177 3.71 -14.91 14.58
N SER A 178 5.01 -15.06 14.80
CA SER A 178 5.55 -16.12 15.65
C SER A 178 5.20 -15.89 17.13
N PRO A 179 5.27 -16.93 17.98
CA PRO A 179 5.05 -16.77 19.42
C PRO A 179 5.95 -15.70 20.06
N ALA A 180 7.21 -15.62 19.63
CA ALA A 180 8.17 -14.63 20.12
C ALA A 180 7.77 -13.20 19.71
N GLU A 181 7.31 -12.99 18.47
CA GLU A 181 6.80 -11.69 18.05
C GLU A 181 5.54 -11.28 18.82
N LEU A 182 4.67 -12.23 19.19
CA LEU A 182 3.52 -11.95 20.05
C LEU A 182 3.93 -11.53 21.46
N ASP A 183 4.98 -12.14 22.02
CA ASP A 183 5.55 -11.73 23.30
C ASP A 183 6.12 -10.30 23.21
N ASP A 184 6.87 -9.99 22.16
CA ASP A 184 7.42 -8.66 21.90
C ASP A 184 6.33 -7.60 21.72
N LEU A 185 5.24 -7.94 21.03
CA LEU A 185 4.09 -7.06 20.85
C LEU A 185 3.35 -6.83 22.17
N ALA A 186 3.18 -7.87 23.00
CA ALA A 186 2.56 -7.74 24.31
C ALA A 186 3.40 -6.85 25.25
N ALA A 187 4.73 -6.91 25.13
CA ALA A 187 5.64 -6.09 25.92
C ALA A 187 5.56 -4.58 25.59
N LEU A 188 4.96 -4.19 24.46
CA LEU A 188 4.71 -2.77 24.14
C LEU A 188 3.80 -2.09 25.18
N ALA A 189 2.94 -2.85 25.87
CA ALA A 189 2.16 -2.30 26.98
C ALA A 189 3.05 -1.72 28.09
N GLN A 190 4.17 -2.38 28.37
CA GLN A 190 5.14 -1.93 29.35
C GLN A 190 6.00 -0.75 28.85
N ALA A 191 6.10 -0.59 27.52
CA ALA A 191 6.71 0.57 26.88
C ALA A 191 5.78 1.81 26.84
N GLY A 192 4.62 1.76 27.50
CA GLY A 192 3.68 2.88 27.63
C GLY A 192 2.62 2.97 26.54
N PHE A 193 2.51 1.97 25.66
CA PHE A 193 1.38 1.89 24.72
C PHE A 193 0.15 1.31 25.41
N ALA A 194 -1.04 1.83 25.10
CA ALA A 194 -2.27 1.25 25.63
C ALA A 194 -2.48 -0.17 25.05
N PRO A 195 -2.77 -1.20 25.87
CA PRO A 195 -3.00 -2.57 25.37
C PRO A 195 -4.06 -2.66 24.28
N ALA A 196 -5.16 -1.90 24.43
CA ALA A 196 -6.23 -1.82 23.44
C ALA A 196 -5.75 -1.29 22.08
N ASP A 197 -4.82 -0.33 22.08
CA ASP A 197 -4.25 0.22 20.85
C ASP A 197 -3.35 -0.81 20.16
N VAL A 198 -2.49 -1.49 20.92
CA VAL A 198 -1.64 -2.59 20.41
C VAL A 198 -2.51 -3.66 19.75
N LEU A 199 -3.54 -4.14 20.47
CA LEU A 199 -4.49 -5.12 19.98
C LEU A 199 -5.18 -4.64 18.69
N ALA A 200 -5.62 -3.37 18.65
CA ALA A 200 -6.26 -2.79 17.48
C ALA A 200 -5.31 -2.74 16.26
N LYS A 201 -4.03 -2.40 16.45
CA LYS A 201 -3.06 -2.37 15.34
C LYS A 201 -2.68 -3.76 14.86
N VAL A 202 -2.55 -4.74 15.76
CA VAL A 202 -2.36 -6.15 15.37
C VAL A 202 -3.54 -6.66 14.56
N LYS A 203 -4.78 -6.37 14.98
CA LYS A 203 -5.99 -6.71 14.22
C LYS A 203 -5.96 -6.15 12.80
N ILE A 204 -5.47 -4.92 12.60
CA ILE A 204 -5.30 -4.33 11.27
C ILE A 204 -4.32 -5.15 10.42
N VAL A 205 -3.14 -5.47 10.95
CA VAL A 205 -2.12 -6.24 10.22
C VAL A 205 -2.60 -7.65 9.89
N VAL A 206 -3.18 -8.36 10.85
CA VAL A 206 -3.75 -9.71 10.62
C VAL A 206 -4.87 -9.68 9.59
N SER A 207 -5.81 -8.73 9.71
CA SER A 207 -6.89 -8.56 8.75
C SER A 207 -6.35 -8.29 7.34
N GLU A 208 -5.31 -7.48 7.20
CA GLU A 208 -4.69 -7.20 5.91
C GLU A 208 -3.96 -8.43 5.34
N ARG A 209 -3.26 -9.21 6.16
CA ARG A 209 -2.55 -10.44 5.74
C ARG A 209 -3.45 -11.57 5.30
N ARG A 210 -4.71 -11.60 5.76
CA ARG A 210 -5.73 -12.51 5.22
C ARG A 210 -6.14 -12.18 3.78
N ASN A 211 -5.96 -10.93 3.36
CA ASN A 211 -6.40 -10.44 2.05
C ASN A 211 -5.25 -10.21 1.07
N TYR A 212 -4.02 -10.00 1.57
CA TYR A 212 -2.87 -9.68 0.76
C TYR A 212 -1.62 -10.39 1.25
N ASP A 213 -0.83 -10.86 0.28
CA ASP A 213 0.52 -11.34 0.52
C ASP A 213 1.60 -10.37 0.01
N PRO A 214 2.05 -9.39 0.83
CA PRO A 214 3.08 -8.45 0.42
C PRO A 214 4.40 -9.14 0.10
N ALA A 215 4.75 -10.23 0.80
CA ALA A 215 5.99 -10.96 0.53
C ALA A 215 5.94 -11.62 -0.86
N ALA A 216 4.81 -12.22 -1.23
CA ALA A 216 4.63 -12.77 -2.57
C ALA A 216 4.62 -11.68 -3.64
N ALA A 217 3.98 -10.52 -3.38
CA ALA A 217 4.01 -9.38 -4.29
C ALA A 217 5.44 -8.86 -4.53
N GLU A 218 6.22 -8.70 -3.47
CA GLU A 218 7.64 -8.33 -3.58
C GLU A 218 8.46 -9.40 -4.31
N ALA A 219 8.27 -10.67 -4.00
CA ALA A 219 8.96 -11.77 -4.67
C ALA A 219 8.68 -11.76 -6.18
N PHE A 220 7.43 -11.55 -6.59
CA PHE A 220 7.08 -11.38 -7.98
C PHE A 220 7.74 -10.14 -8.60
N LEU A 221 7.73 -8.99 -7.94
CA LEU A 221 8.35 -7.76 -8.46
C LEU A 221 9.86 -7.93 -8.69
N ARG A 222 10.55 -8.69 -7.85
CA ARG A 222 11.98 -9.02 -8.04
C ARG A 222 12.25 -9.84 -9.31
N THR A 223 11.24 -10.48 -9.90
CA THR A 223 11.39 -11.19 -11.19
C THR A 223 11.29 -10.26 -12.41
N LEU A 224 10.80 -9.04 -12.24
CA LEU A 224 10.68 -8.08 -13.34
C LEU A 224 12.05 -7.46 -13.68
N PRO A 225 12.22 -6.91 -14.90
CA PRO A 225 13.44 -6.18 -15.25
C PRO A 225 13.73 -5.06 -14.23
N PRO A 226 15.01 -4.77 -13.89
CA PRO A 226 15.36 -3.73 -12.92
C PRO A 226 14.80 -2.34 -13.26
N ALA A 227 14.64 -2.04 -14.56
CA ALA A 227 14.02 -0.79 -15.01
C ALA A 227 12.50 -0.70 -14.73
N ARG A 228 11.84 -1.82 -14.40
CA ARG A 228 10.39 -1.91 -14.12
C ARG A 228 10.06 -2.03 -12.64
N ALA A 229 10.95 -2.53 -11.81
CA ALA A 229 10.70 -2.69 -10.38
C ALA A 229 11.90 -2.31 -9.51
N LEU A 230 11.62 -1.57 -8.45
CA LEU A 230 12.51 -1.29 -7.35
C LEU A 230 11.88 -1.82 -6.06
N VAL A 231 12.60 -2.64 -5.29
CA VAL A 231 12.11 -3.19 -4.03
C VAL A 231 13.02 -2.71 -2.90
N LEU A 232 12.44 -2.02 -1.91
CA LEU A 232 13.17 -1.33 -0.86
C LEU A 232 12.73 -1.84 0.52
N ASP A 233 13.72 -2.09 1.38
CA ASP A 233 13.49 -2.34 2.80
C ASP A 233 13.47 -1.02 3.56
N THR A 234 12.30 -0.69 4.12
CA THR A 234 12.10 0.55 4.87
C THR A 234 12.58 0.47 6.31
N VAL A 235 13.09 -0.68 6.76
CA VAL A 235 13.83 -0.81 8.02
C VAL A 235 15.29 -0.40 7.82
N ALA A 236 15.87 -0.76 6.67
CA ALA A 236 17.25 -0.41 6.32
C ALA A 236 17.40 1.02 5.80
N LEU A 237 16.34 1.58 5.20
CA LEU A 237 16.33 2.93 4.64
C LEU A 237 15.36 3.83 5.40
N ASP A 238 15.86 4.98 5.84
CA ASP A 238 15.01 6.06 6.32
C ASP A 238 14.20 6.69 5.16
N PRO A 239 13.21 7.54 5.44
CA PRO A 239 12.38 8.12 4.38
C PRO A 239 13.17 8.92 3.33
N ALA A 240 14.25 9.59 3.73
CA ALA A 240 15.11 10.34 2.82
C ALA A 240 15.90 9.41 1.88
N GLY A 241 16.42 8.30 2.41
CA GLY A 241 17.11 7.25 1.67
C GLY A 241 16.18 6.54 0.69
N VAL A 242 14.94 6.24 1.08
CA VAL A 242 13.91 5.71 0.17
C VAL A 242 13.67 6.69 -0.98
N ALA A 243 13.47 7.98 -0.69
CA ALA A 243 13.25 8.99 -1.72
C ALA A 243 14.46 9.14 -2.67
N ALA A 244 15.67 9.11 -2.12
CA ALA A 244 16.90 9.16 -2.92
C ALA A 244 17.04 7.94 -3.85
N ALA A 245 16.78 6.73 -3.35
CA ALA A 245 16.83 5.50 -4.14
C ALA A 245 15.82 5.51 -5.30
N VAL A 246 14.58 5.94 -5.02
CA VAL A 246 13.53 6.04 -6.04
C VAL A 246 13.89 7.10 -7.10
N ARG A 247 14.43 8.26 -6.72
CA ARG A 247 14.86 9.28 -7.70
C ARG A 247 16.02 8.80 -8.55
N ALA A 248 17.03 8.16 -7.96
CA ALA A 248 18.16 7.60 -8.70
C ALA A 248 17.70 6.56 -9.72
N TRP A 249 16.78 5.68 -9.31
CA TRP A 249 16.18 4.68 -10.18
C TRP A 249 15.32 5.31 -11.30
N ALA A 250 14.56 6.37 -11.00
CA ALA A 250 13.74 7.08 -11.98
C ALA A 250 14.57 7.91 -12.98
N GLY A 251 15.68 8.51 -12.52
CA GLY A 251 16.59 9.36 -13.31
C GLY A 251 17.58 8.59 -14.21
N GLY A 252 17.74 7.28 -13.99
CA GLY A 252 18.39 6.34 -14.91
C GLY A 252 19.81 5.91 -14.51
N ALA A 253 19.96 4.61 -14.25
CA ALA A 253 21.00 3.74 -14.80
C ALA A 253 20.64 2.28 -14.50
N ALA A 254 20.20 1.55 -15.53
CA ALA A 254 20.57 0.15 -15.73
C ALA A 254 21.44 0.12 -16.98
#